data_AF-A0A820TCG1-F1
#
_entry.id   AF-A0A820TCG1-F1
#
_cell.length_a   1.000
_cell.length_b   1.000
_cell.length_c   1.000
_cell.angle_alpha   90.00
_cell.angle_beta   90.00
_cell.angle_gamma   90.00
#
_symmetry.space_group_name_H-M   'P 1'
#
loop_
_entity.id
_entity.type
_entity.pdbx_description
1 polymer ?
#
loop_
_entity_poly.entity_id
_entity_poly.type
_entity_poly.pdbx_seq_one_letter_code
_entity_poly.pdbx_strand_id
1 'polypeptide(L)' 'MIHIVSPNTGLVRPILSYNLPEFTAYTTWSANGITFANTTTLGTSPYGIFIDTNNTIYVSERSTNRVQ' A
#
# COMPACT_ATOMS: atom_id res chain seq x y z
N MET A 1 -14.70 -13.56 5.89
CA MET A 1 -15.91 -13.50 5.04
C MET A 1 -16.52 -12.13 5.24
N ILE A 2 -16.33 -11.20 4.32
CA ILE A 2 -16.90 -9.85 4.43
C ILE A 2 -18.10 -9.81 3.48
N HIS A 3 -19.31 -9.69 4.05
CA HIS A 3 -20.53 -9.48 3.29
C HIS A 3 -20.64 -7.99 2.94
N ILE A 4 -20.77 -7.68 1.66
CA ILE A 4 -21.15 -6.34 1.18
C ILE A 4 -22.52 -6.49 0.53
N VAL A 5 -23.54 -5.87 1.12
CA VAL A 5 -24.83 -5.65 0.44
C VAL A 5 -24.79 -4.23 -0.11
N SER A 6 -24.81 -4.11 -1.45
CA SER A 6 -24.92 -2.82 -2.13
C SER A 6 -26.27 -2.76 -2.85
N PRO A 7 -27.10 -1.71 -2.64
CA PRO A 7 -28.24 -1.47 -3.51
C PRO A 7 -27.78 -0.68 -4.74
N ASN A 8 -28.05 -1.26 -5.91
CA ASN A 8 -27.79 -0.70 -7.24
C ASN A 8 -28.42 0.69 -7.43
N THR A 9 -27.62 1.71 -7.76
CA THR A 9 -28.03 2.85 -8.59
C THR A 9 -26.86 3.41 -9.42
N GLY A 10 -27.07 3.54 -10.74
CA GLY A 10 -26.42 4.47 -11.69
C GLY A 10 -24.89 4.69 -11.62
N LEU A 11 -24.17 4.25 -12.67
CA LEU A 11 -22.72 4.31 -12.85
C LEU A 11 -22.09 5.71 -12.67
N VAL A 12 -21.85 6.13 -11.43
CA VAL A 12 -20.69 6.95 -11.08
C VAL A 12 -19.60 5.96 -10.71
N ARG A 13 -18.66 5.71 -11.62
CA ARG A 13 -17.47 4.91 -11.27
C ARG A 13 -16.80 5.67 -10.11
N PRO A 14 -16.63 5.07 -8.92
CA PRO A 14 -15.78 5.66 -7.91
C PRO A 14 -14.45 5.94 -8.58
N ILE A 15 -13.96 7.19 -8.49
CA ILE A 15 -12.57 7.47 -8.80
C ILE A 15 -11.78 6.62 -7.81
N LEU A 16 -11.26 5.50 -8.30
CA LEU A 16 -10.57 4.53 -7.46
C LEU A 16 -9.26 5.19 -7.05
N SER A 17 -9.22 5.68 -5.81
CA SER A 17 -8.02 6.29 -5.25
C SER A 17 -7.17 5.19 -4.64
N TYR A 18 -6.33 4.58 -5.47
CA TYR A 18 -5.50 3.43 -5.09
C TYR A 18 -4.53 3.72 -3.95
N ASN A 19 -4.17 5.00 -3.75
CA ASN A 19 -3.17 5.44 -2.76
C ASN A 19 -3.75 6.35 -1.66
N LEU A 20 -5.07 6.38 -1.49
CA LEU A 20 -5.70 7.11 -0.39
C LEU A 20 -6.30 6.13 0.60
N PRO A 21 -5.54 5.70 1.62
CA PRO A 21 -6.12 4.93 2.71
C PRO A 21 -7.23 5.76 3.38
N GLU A 22 -8.41 5.16 3.55
CA GLU A 22 -9.49 5.76 4.32
C GLU A 22 -9.20 5.51 5.80
N PHE A 23 -8.55 6.49 6.44
CA PHE A 23 -8.35 6.45 7.88
C PHE A 23 -9.56 7.05 8.59
N THR A 24 -10.05 6.35 9.62
CA THR A 24 -11.07 6.92 10.52
C THR A 24 -10.38 7.66 11.64
N ALA A 25 -11.13 8.47 12.41
CA ALA A 25 -10.60 9.15 13.60
C ALA A 25 -10.01 8.19 14.66
N TYR A 26 -10.32 6.90 14.57
CA TYR A 26 -9.85 5.85 15.49
C TYR A 26 -8.81 4.91 14.85
N THR A 27 -8.24 5.25 13.69
CA THR A 27 -7.14 4.46 13.13
C THR A 27 -5.95 4.50 14.08
N THR A 28 -5.54 3.33 14.54
CA THR A 28 -4.37 3.14 15.41
C THR A 28 -3.43 2.09 14.80
N TRP A 29 -2.15 2.16 15.19
CA TRP A 29 -1.19 1.12 14.85
C TRP A 29 -1.52 -0.17 15.58
N SER A 30 -1.48 -1.30 14.87
CA SER A 30 -1.54 -2.62 15.51
C SER A 30 -0.29 -2.85 16.35
N ALA A 31 -0.47 -3.21 17.62
CA ALA A 31 0.63 -3.62 18.49
C ALA A 31 1.36 -4.89 17.95
N ASN A 32 0.71 -5.65 17.07
CA ASN A 32 1.26 -6.84 16.41
C ASN A 32 1.76 -6.53 14.99
N GLY A 33 2.29 -5.32 14.75
CA GLY A 33 2.89 -4.96 13.45
C GLY A 33 4.00 -5.93 13.03
N ILE A 34 4.17 -6.14 11.73
CA ILE A 34 5.19 -7.03 11.18
C ILE A 34 6.27 -6.25 10.44
N THR A 35 7.48 -6.80 10.40
CA THR A 35 8.53 -6.38 9.46
C THR A 35 8.41 -7.24 8.21
N PHE A 36 7.99 -6.66 7.10
CA PHE A 36 7.83 -7.38 5.83
C PHE A 36 9.05 -7.26 4.90
N ALA A 37 9.94 -6.32 5.18
CA ALA A 37 11.13 -6.05 4.40
C ALA A 37 12.32 -5.66 5.29
N ASN A 38 13.51 -6.06 4.87
CA ASN A 38 14.77 -5.84 5.55
C ASN A 38 15.90 -5.60 4.53
N THR A 39 17.15 -5.63 4.99
CA THR A 39 18.31 -5.42 4.13
C THR A 39 18.52 -6.49 3.07
N THR A 40 18.00 -7.70 3.26
CA THR A 40 18.10 -8.78 2.26
C THR A 40 17.04 -8.64 1.17
N THR A 41 15.87 -8.06 1.49
CA THR A 41 14.80 -7.84 0.51
C THR A 41 14.94 -6.51 -0.24
N LEU A 42 15.35 -5.44 0.45
CA LEU A 42 15.34 -4.07 -0.09
C LEU A 42 16.72 -3.41 -0.12
N GLY A 43 17.80 -4.10 0.25
CA GLY A 43 19.13 -3.49 0.33
C GLY A 43 19.30 -2.55 1.52
N THR A 44 20.42 -1.81 1.53
CA THR A 44 20.83 -1.01 2.70
C THR A 44 20.54 0.48 2.54
N SER A 45 20.20 0.96 1.34
CA SER A 45 19.97 2.38 1.06
C SER A 45 18.70 2.62 0.21
N PRO A 46 17.50 2.25 0.70
CA PRO A 46 16.25 2.66 0.06
C PRO A 46 16.01 4.17 0.25
N TYR A 47 15.60 4.87 -0.80
CA TYR A 47 15.35 6.32 -0.79
C TYR A 47 13.92 6.73 -1.15
N GLY A 48 13.12 5.82 -1.69
CA GLY A 48 11.78 6.10 -2.14
C GLY A 48 10.94 4.83 -2.15
N ILE A 49 9.65 5.00 -1.84
CA ILE A 49 8.63 3.94 -1.89
C ILE A 49 7.47 4.44 -2.75
N PHE A 50 7.01 3.60 -3.66
CA PHE A 50 5.82 3.84 -4.47
C PHE A 50 4.95 2.58 -4.46
N ILE A 51 3.64 2.76 -4.44
CA ILE A 51 2.67 1.66 -4.50
C ILE A 51 1.77 1.92 -5.71
N ASP A 52 1.68 0.94 -6.59
CA ASP A 52 0.84 1.03 -7.78
C ASP A 52 -0.61 0.58 -7.51
N THR A 53 -1.45 0.70 -8.54
CA THR A 53 -2.87 0.34 -8.49
C THR A 53 -3.12 -1.16 -8.35
N ASN A 54 -2.09 -2.00 -8.53
CA ASN A 54 -2.13 -3.45 -8.37
C ASN A 54 -1.57 -3.89 -7.01
N ASN A 55 -1.34 -2.95 -6.08
CA ASN A 55 -0.70 -3.17 -4.78
C ASN A 55 0.74 -3.69 -4.88
N THR A 56 1.42 -3.42 -6.00
CA THR A 56 2.85 -3.69 -6.15
C THR A 56 3.64 -2.56 -5.49
N ILE A 57 4.55 -2.93 -4.60
CA ILE A 57 5.45 -1.99 -3.93
C ILE A 57 6.73 -1.90 -4.73
N TYR A 58 7.12 -0.69 -5.09
CA TYR A 58 8.38 -0.36 -5.75
C TYR A 58 9.27 0.42 -4.79
N VAL A 59 10.52 -0.01 -4.66
CA VAL A 59 11.50 0.66 -3.78
C VAL A 59 12.75 1.01 -4.56
N SER A 60 13.12 2.29 -4.58
CA SER A 60 14.37 2.74 -5.19
C SER A 60 15.54 2.49 -4.25
N GLU A 61 16.35 1.49 -4.55
CA GLU A 61 17.53 1.11 -3.78
C GLU A 61 18.78 1.73 -4.42
N ARG A 62 19.37 2.69 -3.70
CA ARG A 62 20.44 3.53 -4.25
C ARG A 62 21.79 2.82 -4.32
N SER A 63 22.10 1.89 -3.41
CA SER A 63 23.42 1.26 -3.39
C SER A 63 23.65 0.32 -4.58
N THR A 64 22.58 -0.28 -5.09
CA THR A 64 22.56 -1.22 -6.21
C THR A 64 22.07 -0.58 -7.51
N ASN A 65 21.58 0.66 -7.47
CA ASN A 65 20.97 1.36 -8.60
C ASN A 65 19.79 0.58 -9.20
N ARG A 66 18.95 -0.01 -8.35
CA ARG A 66 17.81 -0.84 -8.76
C ARG A 66 16.50 -0.34 -8.18
N VAL A 67 15.41 -0.66 -8.87
CA VAL A 67 14.07 -0.65 -8.29
C VAL A 67 13.73 -2.10 -7.96
N GLN A 68 13.42 -2.37 -6.69
CA GLN A 68 12.92 -3.66 -6.20
C GLN A 68 11.39 -3.67 -6.30
#